data_AF-A0A969QLN8-F1
#
_entry.id   AF-A0A969QLN8-F1
#
_cell.length_a   1.000
_cell.length_b   1.000
_cell.length_c   1.000
_cell.angle_alpha   90.00
_cell.angle_beta   90.00
_cell.angle_gamma   90.00
#
_symmetry.space_group_name_H-M   'P 1'
#
loop_
_entity.id
_entity.type
_entity.pdbx_description
1 polymer ?
#
loop_
_entity_poly.entity_id
_entity_poly.type
_entity_poly.pdbx_seq_one_letter_code
_entity_poly.pdbx_strand_id
1 'polypeptide(L)'
;MVRGQQAYVTRNRSFLNVVASMARSFTIPLPQDYDFAIRRTTRGAFHYAIPRSPNMKAYVGAVFLQDNATLNNPSTVSIVCEATVPQNIRPADPTFSRGKLACGNGTEPRSASNFPQQNSAVVPAPAPATRTNPPQTRASQSSGFVSLVNVCNTFDLSGKSPHQERALEWLQSKISASTMQNFAQEWRSQLIARASNRPINLIDVCKVYDRAGMHPHQNRALEWLQQQIPRETLTDFGKKWQEQAIGGS
;
A
#
# COMPACT_ATOMS: atom_id res chain seq x y z
N MET A 1 -12.02 5.63 0.94
CA MET A 1 -11.47 4.31 0.53
C MET A 1 -10.75 4.38 -0.83
N VAL A 2 -11.42 4.69 -1.94
CA VAL A 2 -10.85 4.71 -3.31
C VAL A 2 -9.60 5.59 -3.44
N ARG A 3 -9.63 6.85 -2.98
CA ARG A 3 -8.45 7.74 -2.99
C ARG A 3 -7.27 7.18 -2.18
N GLY A 4 -7.57 6.57 -1.03
CA GLY A 4 -6.56 5.91 -0.19
C GLY A 4 -5.90 4.75 -0.94
N GLN A 5 -6.68 3.95 -1.68
CA GLN A 5 -6.15 2.89 -2.52
C GLN A 5 -5.23 3.40 -3.64
N GLN A 6 -5.59 4.51 -4.30
CA GLN A 6 -4.71 5.12 -5.32
C GLN A 6 -3.36 5.53 -4.71
N ALA A 7 -3.39 6.24 -3.58
CA ALA A 7 -2.19 6.62 -2.86
C ALA A 7 -1.38 5.39 -2.39
N TYR A 8 -2.06 4.34 -1.94
CA TYR A 8 -1.42 3.11 -1.51
C TYR A 8 -0.71 2.40 -2.66
N VAL A 9 -1.33 2.29 -3.83
CA VAL A 9 -0.73 1.65 -5.01
C VAL A 9 0.50 2.42 -5.48
N THR A 10 0.43 3.75 -5.51
CA THR A 10 1.59 4.60 -5.86
C THR A 10 2.78 4.38 -4.92
N ARG A 11 2.53 4.18 -3.62
CA ARG A 11 3.59 4.02 -2.60
C ARG A 11 4.12 2.58 -2.50
N ASN A 12 3.23 1.60 -2.61
CA ASN A 12 3.51 0.21 -2.24
C ASN A 12 3.58 -0.73 -3.44
N ARG A 13 3.28 -0.24 -4.65
CA ARG A 13 3.30 -1.05 -5.89
C ARG A 13 2.45 -2.32 -5.78
N SER A 14 1.37 -2.23 -5.01
CA SER A 14 0.42 -3.30 -4.79
C SER A 14 -0.91 -2.70 -4.35
N PHE A 15 -1.99 -3.42 -4.60
CA PHE A 15 -3.29 -3.06 -4.07
C PHE A 15 -3.43 -3.65 -2.66
N LEU A 16 -3.95 -2.85 -1.72
CA LEU A 16 -4.41 -3.33 -0.42
C LEU A 16 -5.75 -4.07 -0.57
N ASN A 17 -5.97 -5.13 0.20
CA ASN A 17 -7.22 -5.92 0.23
C ASN A 17 -7.85 -6.00 1.65
N VAL A 18 -7.29 -5.30 2.63
CA VAL A 18 -7.77 -5.32 4.03
C VAL A 18 -8.40 -3.98 4.38
N VAL A 19 -9.71 -3.99 4.65
CA VAL A 19 -10.51 -2.80 5.01
C VAL A 19 -9.92 -2.08 6.23
N ALA A 20 -9.64 -2.83 7.30
CA ALA A 20 -9.15 -2.24 8.55
C ALA A 20 -7.80 -1.53 8.36
N SER A 21 -6.88 -2.14 7.61
CA SER A 21 -5.59 -1.52 7.29
C SER A 21 -5.76 -0.26 6.45
N MET A 22 -6.69 -0.29 5.48
CA MET A 22 -7.01 0.88 4.65
C MET A 22 -7.57 2.02 5.50
N ALA A 23 -8.55 1.70 6.36
CA ALA A 23 -9.19 2.69 7.20
C ALA A 23 -8.22 3.34 8.18
N ARG A 24 -7.34 2.55 8.81
CA ARG A 24 -6.30 3.09 9.71
C ARG A 24 -5.26 3.91 8.98
N SER A 25 -4.73 3.42 7.86
CA SER A 25 -3.63 4.08 7.12
C SER A 25 -3.99 5.45 6.56
N PHE A 26 -5.29 5.68 6.31
CA PHE A 26 -5.80 6.92 5.74
C PHE A 26 -6.81 7.62 6.65
N THR A 27 -6.89 7.21 7.92
CA THR A 27 -7.79 7.78 8.94
C THR A 27 -9.23 7.93 8.43
N ILE A 28 -9.75 6.87 7.80
CA ILE A 28 -11.09 6.86 7.19
C ILE A 28 -12.08 6.37 8.25
N PRO A 29 -13.08 7.19 8.65
CA PRO A 29 -14.17 6.72 9.48
C PRO A 29 -15.02 5.71 8.70
N LEU A 30 -15.32 4.56 9.32
CA LEU A 30 -16.21 3.54 8.75
C LEU A 30 -17.58 3.62 9.42
N PRO A 31 -18.62 4.01 8.68
CA PRO A 31 -20.01 3.95 9.16
C PRO A 31 -20.41 2.54 9.63
N GLN A 32 -21.17 2.43 10.72
CA GLN A 32 -21.54 1.14 11.33
C GLN A 32 -22.74 0.45 10.67
N ASP A 33 -23.47 1.21 9.85
CA ASP A 33 -24.62 0.80 9.04
C ASP A 33 -24.22 0.10 7.74
N TYR A 34 -22.90 0.00 7.45
CA TYR A 34 -22.35 -0.64 6.28
C TYR A 34 -21.35 -1.74 6.64
N ASP A 35 -21.42 -2.84 5.89
CA ASP A 35 -20.37 -3.84 5.81
C ASP A 35 -19.43 -3.50 4.64
N PHE A 36 -18.14 -3.48 4.93
CA PHE A 36 -17.11 -3.11 3.97
C PHE A 36 -16.31 -4.32 3.54
N ALA A 37 -15.95 -4.37 2.25
CA ALA A 37 -15.06 -5.37 1.72
C ALA A 37 -14.11 -4.75 0.68
N ILE A 38 -12.91 -5.32 0.54
CA ILE A 38 -12.01 -4.98 -0.56
C ILE A 38 -11.68 -6.27 -1.30
N ARG A 39 -11.99 -6.30 -2.60
CA ARG A 39 -11.56 -7.35 -3.52
C ARG A 39 -10.44 -6.82 -4.38
N ARG A 40 -9.35 -7.56 -4.48
CA ARG A 40 -8.18 -7.19 -5.27
C ARG A 40 -8.05 -8.08 -6.49
N THR A 41 -7.50 -7.53 -7.57
CA THR A 41 -7.02 -8.26 -8.74
C THR A 41 -5.59 -7.81 -9.06
N THR A 42 -5.00 -8.36 -10.12
CA THR A 42 -3.69 -7.95 -10.62
C THR A 42 -3.69 -6.54 -11.21
N ARG A 43 -4.85 -6.07 -11.70
CA ARG A 43 -5.00 -4.79 -12.39
C ARG A 43 -5.87 -3.76 -11.67
N GLY A 44 -6.39 -4.10 -10.49
CA GLY A 44 -7.28 -3.20 -9.77
C GLY A 44 -7.63 -3.65 -8.36
N ALA A 45 -8.40 -2.81 -7.68
CA ALA A 45 -9.09 -3.16 -6.45
C ALA A 45 -10.50 -2.55 -6.45
N PHE A 46 -11.41 -3.28 -5.83
CA PHE A 46 -12.82 -2.96 -5.70
C PHE A 46 -13.14 -2.80 -4.22
N HIS A 47 -13.79 -1.70 -3.87
CA HIS A 47 -14.20 -1.36 -2.52
C HIS A 47 -15.72 -1.39 -2.47
N TYR A 48 -16.28 -2.26 -1.64
CA TYR A 48 -17.72 -2.37 -1.45
C TYR A 48 -18.11 -1.72 -0.13
N ALA A 49 -19.23 -1.02 -0.14
CA ALA A 49 -19.97 -0.64 1.06
C ALA A 49 -21.40 -1.16 0.87
N ILE A 50 -21.73 -2.23 1.59
CA ILE A 50 -23.02 -2.92 1.51
C ILE A 50 -23.80 -2.55 2.77
N PRO A 51 -24.97 -1.92 2.67
CA PRO A 51 -25.71 -1.50 3.84
C PRO A 51 -26.26 -2.73 4.56
N ARG A 52 -26.33 -2.66 5.88
CA ARG A 52 -26.97 -3.68 6.72
C ARG A 52 -28.49 -3.64 6.62
N SER A 53 -29.04 -2.48 6.25
CA SER A 53 -30.47 -2.28 6.00
C SER A 53 -30.78 -2.36 4.51
N PRO A 54 -31.85 -3.06 4.09
CA PRO A 54 -32.27 -3.11 2.69
C PRO A 54 -32.82 -1.77 2.17
N ASN A 55 -33.14 -0.82 3.05
CA ASN A 55 -33.69 0.48 2.68
C ASN A 55 -32.62 1.53 2.31
N MET A 56 -31.36 1.11 2.26
CA MET A 56 -30.23 1.98 1.93
C MET A 56 -29.57 1.51 0.64
N LYS A 57 -28.87 2.44 -0.03
CA LYS A 57 -28.15 2.12 -1.26
C LYS A 57 -26.78 1.57 -0.97
N ALA A 58 -26.39 0.55 -1.73
CA ALA A 58 -25.05 0.01 -1.74
C ALA A 58 -24.13 0.78 -2.69
N TYR A 59 -22.83 0.74 -2.41
CA TYR A 59 -21.81 1.44 -3.18
C TYR A 59 -20.67 0.50 -3.56
N VAL A 60 -20.12 0.73 -4.75
CA VAL A 60 -18.88 0.08 -5.19
C VAL A 60 -17.95 1.12 -5.80
N GLY A 61 -16.74 1.22 -5.26
CA GLY A 61 -15.66 1.99 -5.83
C GLY A 61 -14.61 1.08 -6.45
N ALA A 62 -13.95 1.51 -7.52
CA ALA A 62 -12.86 0.75 -8.11
C ALA A 62 -11.67 1.65 -8.43
N VAL A 63 -10.46 1.09 -8.30
CA VAL A 63 -9.21 1.67 -8.78
C VAL A 63 -8.60 0.67 -9.76
N PHE A 64 -8.23 1.15 -10.94
CA PHE A 64 -7.60 0.34 -11.99
C PHE A 64 -6.25 0.92 -12.39
N LEU A 65 -5.33 0.06 -12.80
CA LEU A 65 -4.15 0.47 -13.59
C LEU A 65 -4.59 0.83 -15.00
N GLN A 66 -4.17 2.01 -15.49
CA GLN A 66 -4.31 2.38 -16.90
C GLN A 66 -3.63 1.36 -17.80
N ASP A 67 -4.04 1.26 -19.08
CA ASP A 67 -3.66 0.16 -19.97
C ASP A 67 -2.14 -0.10 -20.01
N ASN A 68 -1.34 0.96 -20.13
CA ASN A 68 0.13 0.90 -20.18
C ASN A 68 0.82 0.97 -18.79
N ALA A 69 0.05 1.10 -17.72
CA ALA A 69 0.59 1.18 -16.37
C ALA A 69 0.89 -0.21 -15.80
N THR A 70 1.96 -0.28 -15.01
CA THR A 70 2.33 -1.46 -14.23
C THR A 70 2.37 -1.10 -12.75
N LEU A 71 2.41 -2.09 -11.87
CA LEU A 71 2.60 -1.81 -10.45
C LEU A 71 3.95 -1.13 -10.15
N ASN A 72 4.96 -1.30 -11.01
CA ASN A 72 6.26 -0.65 -10.87
C ASN A 72 6.25 0.83 -11.26
N ASN A 73 5.39 1.20 -12.22
CA ASN A 73 5.13 2.58 -12.61
C ASN A 73 3.60 2.81 -12.67
N PRO A 74 2.94 2.94 -11.50
CA PRO A 74 1.50 2.90 -11.44
C PRO A 74 0.88 4.24 -11.85
N SER A 75 0.15 4.23 -12.95
CA SER A 75 -0.86 5.24 -13.28
C SER A 75 -2.25 4.63 -13.08
N THR A 76 -3.08 5.27 -12.26
CA THR A 76 -4.39 4.73 -11.87
C THR A 76 -5.53 5.63 -12.27
N VAL A 77 -6.68 5.02 -12.55
CA VAL A 77 -7.97 5.68 -12.70
C VAL A 77 -8.96 5.08 -11.71
N SER A 78 -10.01 5.82 -11.37
CA SER A 78 -10.97 5.37 -10.38
C SER A 78 -12.39 5.80 -10.71
N ILE A 79 -13.34 5.01 -10.24
CA ILE A 79 -14.78 5.28 -10.34
C ILE A 79 -15.46 4.93 -9.01
N VAL A 80 -16.55 5.63 -8.70
CA VAL A 80 -17.48 5.26 -7.63
C VAL A 80 -18.85 5.12 -8.24
N CYS A 81 -19.51 4.00 -7.96
CA CYS A 81 -20.83 3.67 -8.43
C CYS A 81 -21.77 3.48 -7.24
N GLU A 82 -22.99 3.99 -7.37
CA GLU A 82 -24.09 3.84 -6.42
C GLU A 82 -25.14 2.92 -7.01
N ALA A 83 -25.75 2.06 -6.19
CA ALA A 83 -26.90 1.26 -6.61
C ALA A 83 -28.08 2.16 -7.00
N THR A 84 -28.72 1.87 -8.13
CA THR A 84 -29.88 2.65 -8.59
C THR A 84 -31.09 2.45 -7.67
N VAL A 85 -31.17 1.29 -7.01
CA VAL A 85 -32.21 0.93 -6.03
C VAL A 85 -31.60 0.63 -4.65
N PRO A 86 -32.32 0.91 -3.55
CA PRO A 86 -31.93 0.42 -2.22
C PRO A 86 -31.82 -1.10 -2.20
N GLN A 87 -30.70 -1.60 -1.66
CA GLN A 87 -30.40 -3.02 -1.59
C GLN A 87 -29.24 -3.29 -0.63
N ASN A 88 -29.27 -4.44 0.03
CA ASN A 88 -28.20 -4.95 0.90
C ASN A 88 -27.36 -6.05 0.23
N ILE A 89 -27.32 -6.08 -1.10
CA ILE A 89 -26.52 -7.02 -1.87
C ILE A 89 -25.28 -6.34 -2.43
N ARG A 90 -24.24 -7.14 -2.69
CA ARG A 90 -23.01 -6.68 -3.33
C ARG A 90 -23.32 -6.12 -4.73
N PRO A 91 -22.99 -4.84 -5.02
CA PRO A 91 -23.18 -4.28 -6.35
C PRO A 91 -22.27 -4.93 -7.39
N ALA A 92 -22.69 -4.85 -8.66
CA ALA A 92 -21.88 -5.33 -9.78
C ALA A 92 -20.57 -4.55 -9.91
N ASP A 93 -19.50 -5.25 -10.27
CA ASP A 93 -18.17 -4.66 -10.33
C ASP A 93 -18.08 -3.62 -11.48
N PRO A 94 -17.53 -2.43 -11.23
CA PRO A 94 -17.18 -1.50 -12.30
C PRO A 94 -16.17 -2.11 -13.27
N THR A 95 -16.11 -1.56 -14.47
CA THR A 95 -15.18 -2.03 -15.51
C THR A 95 -14.29 -0.89 -15.99
N PHE A 96 -13.08 -1.28 -16.41
CA PHE A 96 -12.16 -0.40 -17.11
C PHE A 96 -11.64 -1.16 -18.34
N SER A 97 -11.96 -0.64 -19.51
CA SER A 97 -11.54 -1.22 -20.79
C SER A 97 -11.35 -0.11 -21.81
N ARG A 98 -10.23 -0.15 -22.55
CA ARG A 98 -9.90 0.81 -23.62
C ARG A 98 -10.00 2.27 -23.15
N GLY A 99 -9.41 2.57 -21.99
CA GLY A 99 -9.46 3.91 -21.39
C GLY A 99 -10.81 4.36 -20.83
N LYS A 100 -11.88 3.55 -20.91
CA LYS A 100 -13.23 3.93 -20.46
C LYS A 100 -13.59 3.24 -19.15
N LEU A 101 -14.04 4.04 -18.17
CA LEU A 101 -14.65 3.56 -16.93
C LEU A 101 -16.17 3.41 -17.11
N ALA A 102 -16.73 2.34 -16.57
CA ALA A 102 -18.18 2.13 -16.54
C ALA A 102 -18.62 1.45 -15.24
N CYS A 103 -19.79 1.83 -14.75
CA CYS A 103 -20.44 1.16 -13.64
C CYS A 103 -21.06 -0.18 -14.08
N GLY A 104 -21.11 -1.13 -13.17
CA GLY A 104 -21.73 -2.44 -13.41
C GLY A 104 -23.26 -2.34 -13.47
N ASN A 105 -23.92 -3.41 -13.91
CA ASN A 105 -25.38 -3.43 -14.03
C ASN A 105 -26.06 -3.10 -12.68
N GLY A 106 -27.14 -2.31 -12.72
CA GLY A 106 -27.85 -1.84 -11.53
C GLY A 106 -27.13 -0.77 -10.70
N THR A 107 -26.08 -0.16 -11.25
CA THR A 107 -25.35 0.93 -10.60
C THR A 107 -25.09 2.10 -11.55
N GLU A 108 -24.98 3.31 -11.01
CA GLU A 108 -24.73 4.54 -11.74
C GLU A 108 -23.52 5.30 -11.17
N PRO A 109 -22.77 6.05 -11.99
CA PRO A 109 -21.60 6.78 -11.51
C PRO A 109 -22.00 7.92 -10.57
N ARG A 110 -21.38 7.96 -9.39
CA ARG A 110 -21.45 9.13 -8.51
C ARG A 110 -20.36 10.12 -8.91
N SER A 111 -20.76 11.25 -9.49
CA SER A 111 -19.84 12.35 -9.74
C SER A 111 -19.20 12.83 -8.44
N ALA A 112 -17.90 13.12 -8.49
CA ALA A 112 -17.10 13.62 -7.37
C ALA A 112 -17.64 14.93 -6.75
N SER A 113 -18.59 15.60 -7.42
CA SER A 113 -19.24 16.84 -7.02
C SER A 113 -20.24 16.71 -5.87
N ASN A 114 -20.71 15.50 -5.54
CA ASN A 114 -21.74 15.26 -4.51
C ASN A 114 -21.21 14.59 -3.23
N PHE A 115 -19.90 14.64 -2.98
CA PHE A 115 -19.36 14.43 -1.64
C PHE A 115 -19.36 15.78 -0.93
N PRO A 116 -19.79 15.89 0.34
CA PRO A 116 -19.56 17.12 1.10
C PRO A 116 -18.06 17.41 1.07
N GLN A 117 -17.70 18.44 0.30
CA GLN A 117 -16.43 19.12 0.43
C GLN A 117 -16.43 19.75 1.81
N GLN A 118 -15.88 19.06 2.80
CA GLN A 118 -15.28 19.79 3.92
C GLN A 118 -13.96 20.37 3.43
N ASN A 119 -14.09 21.61 2.99
CA ASN A 119 -13.09 22.66 2.86
C ASN A 119 -11.84 22.36 2.04
N SER A 120 -11.86 22.95 0.84
CA SER A 120 -10.78 23.87 0.45
C SER A 120 -10.43 24.79 1.63
N ALA A 121 -9.42 24.41 2.42
CA ALA A 121 -8.64 25.39 3.16
C ALA A 121 -7.53 25.84 2.21
N VAL A 122 -7.79 26.98 1.56
CA VAL A 122 -6.74 27.88 1.09
C VAL A 122 -5.79 28.11 2.27
N VAL A 123 -4.59 27.56 2.20
CA VAL A 123 -3.48 28.08 2.99
C VAL A 123 -3.13 29.43 2.36
N PRO A 124 -3.23 30.56 3.08
CA PRO A 124 -2.77 31.83 2.56
C PRO A 124 -1.26 31.73 2.33
N ALA A 125 -0.84 32.02 1.11
CA ALA A 125 0.56 32.22 0.78
C ALA A 125 1.14 33.37 1.62
N PRO A 126 2.32 33.23 2.25
CA PRO A 126 3.14 34.38 2.56
C PRO A 126 3.64 35.00 1.26
N ALA A 127 3.54 36.32 1.17
CA ALA A 127 3.97 37.16 0.05
C ALA A 127 5.50 37.03 -0.24
N PRO A 128 5.98 37.55 -1.40
CA PRO A 128 7.11 37.00 -2.14
C PRO A 128 8.48 37.48 -1.65
N ALA A 129 9.43 36.57 -1.56
CA ALA A 129 10.85 36.89 -1.66
C ALA A 129 11.34 36.41 -3.03
N THR A 130 11.64 37.37 -3.90
CA THR A 130 12.30 37.20 -5.20
C THR A 130 13.68 36.56 -5.03
N ARG A 131 13.90 35.41 -5.70
CA ARG A 131 15.19 35.06 -6.32
C ARG A 131 15.05 33.90 -7.29
N THR A 132 15.00 34.26 -8.58
CA THR A 132 15.58 33.55 -9.74
C THR A 132 15.60 32.02 -9.71
N ASN A 133 14.64 31.42 -10.43
CA ASN A 133 14.66 30.03 -10.87
C ASN A 133 15.49 29.94 -12.17
N PRO A 134 16.58 29.15 -12.26
CA PRO A 134 17.13 28.74 -13.55
C PRO A 134 16.21 27.67 -14.18
N PRO A 135 16.19 27.53 -15.51
CA PRO A 135 15.30 26.60 -16.19
C PRO A 135 15.66 25.16 -15.83
N GLN A 136 14.76 24.44 -15.13
CA GLN A 136 14.92 23.01 -14.89
C GLN A 136 14.61 22.23 -16.17
N THR A 137 15.69 21.95 -16.88
CA THR A 137 15.83 20.95 -17.93
C THR A 137 15.34 19.59 -17.41
N ARG A 138 14.57 18.91 -18.27
CA ARG A 138 14.19 17.49 -18.25
C ARG A 138 15.27 16.61 -17.60
N ALA A 139 15.01 16.06 -16.41
CA ALA A 139 15.84 15.03 -15.79
C ALA A 139 14.96 13.94 -15.16
N SER A 140 15.15 12.72 -15.65
CA SER A 140 14.66 11.45 -15.16
C SER A 140 15.00 11.27 -13.67
N GLN A 141 14.01 10.94 -12.82
CA GLN A 141 14.29 10.41 -11.48
C GLN A 141 13.75 8.99 -11.34
N SER A 142 14.66 8.06 -11.60
CA SER A 142 14.63 6.68 -11.13
C SER A 142 15.28 6.60 -9.74
N SER A 143 14.81 5.64 -8.94
CA SER A 143 15.52 4.96 -7.84
C SER A 143 15.60 5.65 -6.47
N GLY A 144 15.16 4.95 -5.40
CA GLY A 144 15.62 5.26 -4.05
C GLY A 144 14.93 4.57 -2.87
N PHE A 145 13.60 4.48 -2.84
CA PHE A 145 12.91 4.03 -1.63
C PHE A 145 12.60 2.52 -1.66
N VAL A 146 13.27 1.75 -0.80
CA VAL A 146 13.07 0.30 -0.69
C VAL A 146 12.11 -0.01 0.46
N SER A 147 11.01 -0.67 0.11
CA SER A 147 10.03 -1.17 1.08
C SER A 147 10.47 -2.52 1.63
N LEU A 148 10.53 -2.68 2.96
CA LEU A 148 10.88 -3.96 3.60
C LEU A 148 9.89 -5.08 3.26
N VAL A 149 8.62 -4.73 3.07
CA VAL A 149 7.60 -5.66 2.57
C VAL A 149 7.95 -6.12 1.16
N ASN A 150 8.33 -5.20 0.28
CA ASN A 150 8.75 -5.56 -1.08
C ASN A 150 10.03 -6.40 -1.08
N VAL A 151 10.95 -6.13 -0.17
CA VAL A 151 12.19 -6.91 0.01
C VAL A 151 11.87 -8.35 0.39
N CYS A 152 11.08 -8.59 1.44
CA CYS A 152 10.73 -9.96 1.80
C CYS A 152 9.87 -10.66 0.75
N ASN A 153 9.05 -9.91 0.00
CA ASN A 153 8.29 -10.46 -1.12
C ASN A 153 9.17 -10.88 -2.31
N THR A 154 10.29 -10.18 -2.53
CA THR A 154 11.22 -10.42 -3.65
C THR A 154 12.47 -11.20 -3.25
N PHE A 155 12.60 -11.53 -1.96
CA PHE A 155 13.71 -12.31 -1.42
C PHE A 155 13.77 -13.70 -2.06
N ASP A 156 14.95 -14.12 -2.47
CA ASP A 156 15.19 -15.42 -3.09
C ASP A 156 15.36 -16.51 -2.02
N LEU A 157 14.46 -17.49 -2.04
CA LEU A 157 14.50 -18.64 -1.11
C LEU A 157 15.43 -19.75 -1.56
N SER A 158 15.95 -19.70 -2.79
CA SER A 158 16.78 -20.77 -3.35
C SER A 158 18.20 -20.81 -2.80
N GLY A 159 18.60 -19.82 -1.98
CA GLY A 159 19.95 -19.68 -1.43
C GLY A 159 20.99 -19.24 -2.45
N LYS A 160 20.58 -18.95 -3.70
CA LYS A 160 21.47 -18.57 -4.79
C LYS A 160 21.81 -17.07 -4.80
N SER A 161 21.21 -16.30 -3.89
CA SER A 161 21.38 -14.85 -3.79
C SER A 161 22.05 -14.45 -2.46
N PRO A 162 23.32 -14.84 -2.22
CA PRO A 162 24.05 -14.51 -0.98
C PRO A 162 24.26 -12.99 -0.79
N HIS A 163 24.01 -12.20 -1.82
CA HIS A 163 24.02 -10.75 -1.73
C HIS A 163 22.79 -10.18 -1.00
N GLN A 164 21.62 -10.81 -1.17
CA GLN A 164 20.39 -10.39 -0.48
C GLN A 164 20.50 -10.65 1.01
N GLU A 165 21.07 -11.80 1.39
CA GLU A 165 21.36 -12.14 2.80
C GLU A 165 22.34 -11.12 3.40
N ARG A 166 23.46 -10.81 2.73
CA ARG A 166 24.41 -9.78 3.18
C ARG A 166 23.80 -8.39 3.30
N ALA A 167 22.89 -8.01 2.40
CA ALA A 167 22.18 -6.73 2.48
C ALA A 167 21.24 -6.68 3.70
N LEU A 168 20.54 -7.78 4.00
CA LEU A 168 19.68 -7.90 5.18
C LEU A 168 20.49 -7.90 6.48
N GLU A 169 21.65 -8.57 6.51
CA GLU A 169 22.59 -8.52 7.65
C GLU A 169 23.11 -7.11 7.89
N TRP A 170 23.52 -6.42 6.81
CA TRP A 170 23.96 -5.04 6.89
C TRP A 170 22.85 -4.15 7.45
N LEU A 171 21.61 -4.29 6.97
CA LEU A 171 20.49 -3.51 7.46
C LEU A 171 20.24 -3.79 8.95
N GLN A 172 20.22 -5.07 9.34
CA GLN A 172 20.02 -5.47 10.72
C GLN A 172 21.09 -4.89 11.66
N SER A 173 22.34 -4.78 11.21
CA SER A 173 23.43 -4.17 11.99
C SER A 173 23.20 -2.69 12.31
N LYS A 174 22.35 -2.00 11.54
CA LYS A 174 21.97 -0.60 11.75
C LYS A 174 20.75 -0.45 12.67
N ILE A 175 20.11 -1.55 13.05
CA ILE A 175 18.93 -1.55 13.91
C ILE A 175 19.37 -1.88 15.33
N SER A 176 18.93 -1.08 16.30
CA SER A 176 19.24 -1.34 17.70
C SER A 176 18.60 -2.64 18.19
N ALA A 177 19.25 -3.29 19.15
CA ALA A 177 18.74 -4.54 19.73
C ALA A 177 17.34 -4.38 20.34
N SER A 178 17.05 -3.24 20.97
CA SER A 178 15.71 -2.93 21.50
C SER A 178 14.65 -2.81 20.41
N THR A 179 15.00 -2.20 19.27
CA THR A 179 14.10 -2.10 18.11
C THR A 179 13.83 -3.48 17.50
N MET A 180 14.87 -4.32 17.39
CA MET A 180 14.70 -5.71 16.93
C MET A 180 13.83 -6.55 17.87
N GLN A 181 13.91 -6.33 19.18
CA GLN A 181 13.03 -7.01 20.15
C GLN A 181 11.57 -6.60 19.98
N ASN A 182 11.30 -5.31 19.87
CA ASN A 182 9.95 -4.79 19.64
C ASN A 182 9.38 -5.29 18.30
N PHE A 183 10.21 -5.32 17.25
CA PHE A 183 9.84 -5.91 15.97
C PHE A 183 9.48 -7.39 16.12
N ALA A 184 10.28 -8.16 16.87
CA ALA A 184 10.02 -9.58 17.09
C ALA A 184 8.67 -9.84 17.77
N GLN A 185 8.25 -8.93 18.67
CA GLN A 185 6.94 -8.98 19.33
C GLN A 185 5.81 -8.69 18.34
N GLU A 186 5.95 -7.63 17.54
CA GLU A 186 4.97 -7.29 16.50
C GLU A 186 4.87 -8.38 15.42
N TRP A 187 6.00 -8.96 15.02
CA TRP A 187 6.07 -10.01 14.00
C TRP A 187 5.39 -11.31 14.44
N ARG A 188 5.54 -11.71 15.71
CA ARG A 188 4.97 -12.97 16.22
C ARG A 188 3.50 -12.88 16.60
N SER A 189 2.90 -11.69 16.53
CA SER A 189 1.53 -11.38 17.00
C SER A 189 1.37 -11.59 18.51
N GLN A 190 0.74 -10.63 19.18
CA GLN A 190 0.58 -10.53 20.64
C GLN A 190 -0.27 -11.65 21.30
N LEU A 191 -0.43 -12.83 20.71
CA LEU A 191 -1.28 -13.92 21.22
C LEU A 191 -0.53 -15.10 21.84
N ILE A 192 0.80 -15.16 21.76
CA ILE A 192 1.57 -16.17 22.50
C ILE A 192 2.78 -15.51 23.16
N ALA A 193 2.55 -14.93 24.35
CA ALA A 193 3.58 -14.47 25.27
C ALA A 193 4.55 -15.58 25.74
N ARG A 194 4.50 -16.79 25.17
CA ARG A 194 5.24 -17.99 25.58
C ARG A 194 6.31 -18.49 24.59
N ALA A 195 6.56 -17.77 23.49
CA ALA A 195 7.74 -18.02 22.62
C ALA A 195 8.82 -16.92 22.74
N SER A 196 8.63 -15.99 23.67
CA SER A 196 9.39 -14.75 23.85
C SER A 196 10.77 -14.98 24.45
N ASN A 197 11.72 -15.47 23.65
CA ASN A 197 13.15 -15.14 23.84
C ASN A 197 14.07 -15.49 22.67
N ARG A 198 13.54 -15.95 21.51
CA ARG A 198 14.42 -16.22 20.36
C ARG A 198 14.70 -14.92 19.59
N PRO A 199 15.98 -14.56 19.41
CA PRO A 199 16.36 -13.48 18.50
C PRO A 199 15.74 -13.75 17.14
N ILE A 200 15.08 -12.75 16.57
CA ILE A 200 14.61 -12.79 15.19
C ILE A 200 15.66 -12.06 14.34
N ASN A 201 15.95 -12.58 13.15
CA ASN A 201 16.77 -11.89 12.17
C ASN A 201 15.98 -11.65 10.88
N LEU A 202 16.38 -10.65 10.11
CA LEU A 202 15.66 -10.22 8.90
C LEU A 202 15.70 -11.25 7.77
N ILE A 203 16.73 -12.10 7.74
CA ILE A 203 16.81 -13.20 6.77
C ILE A 203 15.68 -14.21 7.04
N ASP A 204 15.56 -14.69 8.27
CA ASP A 204 14.54 -15.66 8.67
C ASP A 204 13.13 -15.09 8.49
N VAL A 205 12.95 -13.81 8.80
CA VAL A 205 11.71 -13.06 8.54
C VAL A 205 11.33 -13.15 7.07
N CYS A 206 12.24 -12.81 6.16
CA CYS A 206 11.96 -12.87 4.73
C CYS A 206 11.82 -14.31 4.20
N LYS A 207 12.44 -15.30 4.85
CA LYS A 207 12.27 -16.73 4.55
C LYS A 207 10.88 -17.24 4.90
N VAL A 208 10.36 -16.85 6.07
CA VAL A 208 9.04 -17.29 6.57
C VAL A 208 7.90 -16.31 6.24
N TYR A 209 8.22 -15.23 5.53
CA TYR A 209 7.28 -14.21 5.12
C TYR A 209 6.22 -14.78 4.17
N ASP A 210 4.96 -14.59 4.54
CA ASP A 210 3.83 -15.06 3.78
C ASP A 210 3.51 -14.13 2.60
N ARG A 211 4.07 -14.50 1.45
CA ARG A 211 3.87 -13.81 0.16
C ARG A 211 2.45 -13.94 -0.37
N ALA A 212 1.68 -14.93 0.08
CA ALA A 212 0.28 -15.08 -0.28
C ALA A 212 -0.61 -14.08 0.49
N GLY A 213 -0.08 -13.45 1.54
CA GLY A 213 -0.77 -12.39 2.29
C GLY A 213 -1.86 -12.89 3.23
N MET A 214 -1.79 -14.16 3.67
CA MET A 214 -2.67 -14.75 4.68
C MET A 214 -2.32 -14.31 6.11
N HIS A 215 -1.11 -13.79 6.34
CA HIS A 215 -0.64 -13.30 7.65
C HIS A 215 -0.40 -11.77 7.65
N PRO A 216 -1.45 -10.93 7.68
CA PRO A 216 -1.33 -9.47 7.54
C PRO A 216 -0.56 -8.78 8.68
N HIS A 217 -0.40 -9.44 9.83
CA HIS A 217 0.44 -8.94 10.92
C HIS A 217 1.92 -8.90 10.56
N GLN A 218 2.38 -9.76 9.65
CA GLN A 218 3.77 -9.76 9.16
C GLN A 218 4.09 -8.49 8.36
N ASN A 219 3.17 -8.04 7.49
CA ASN A 219 3.30 -6.77 6.78
C ASN A 219 3.36 -5.60 7.75
N ARG A 220 2.44 -5.58 8.74
CA ARG A 220 2.40 -4.53 9.76
C ARG A 220 3.70 -4.46 10.55
N ALA A 221 4.27 -5.60 10.93
CA ALA A 221 5.53 -5.65 11.66
C ALA A 221 6.70 -5.13 10.79
N LEU A 222 6.76 -5.48 9.51
CA LEU A 222 7.76 -4.96 8.56
C LEU A 222 7.61 -3.45 8.33
N GLU A 223 6.39 -2.96 8.19
CA GLU A 223 6.08 -1.53 8.05
C GLU A 223 6.45 -0.75 9.31
N TRP A 224 6.12 -1.30 10.49
CA TRP A 224 6.52 -0.73 11.77
C TRP A 224 8.05 -0.64 11.87
N LEU A 225 8.76 -1.73 11.55
CA LEU A 225 10.22 -1.76 11.59
C LEU A 225 10.83 -0.72 10.64
N GLN A 226 10.29 -0.61 9.43
CA GLN A 226 10.74 0.38 8.45
C GLN A 226 10.62 1.82 8.99
N GLN A 227 9.61 2.13 9.80
CA GLN A 227 9.45 3.46 10.41
C GLN A 227 10.50 3.75 11.49
N GLN A 228 11.08 2.71 12.10
CA GLN A 228 12.13 2.88 13.10
C GLN A 228 13.53 3.10 12.48
N ILE A 229 13.66 2.87 11.16
CA ILE A 229 14.94 2.97 10.46
C ILE A 229 15.05 4.35 9.79
N PRO A 230 16.16 5.08 10.00
CA PRO A 230 16.38 6.37 9.33
C PRO A 230 16.30 6.24 7.81
N ARG A 231 15.74 7.26 7.15
CA ARG A 231 15.57 7.28 5.69
C ARG A 231 16.88 7.14 4.92
N GLU A 232 17.95 7.71 5.44
CA GLU A 232 19.30 7.60 4.87
C GLU A 232 19.77 6.14 4.87
N THR A 233 19.58 5.44 6.00
CA THR A 233 19.88 4.02 6.13
C THR A 233 19.06 3.15 5.17
N LEU A 234 17.76 3.45 4.98
CA LEU A 234 16.92 2.74 4.01
C LEU A 234 17.33 3.01 2.56
N THR A 235 17.86 4.20 2.28
CA THR A 235 18.36 4.57 0.95
C THR A 235 19.64 3.79 0.64
N ASP A 236 20.57 3.73 1.58
CA ASP A 236 21.82 2.97 1.44
C ASP A 236 21.56 1.46 1.42
N PHE A 237 20.60 0.99 2.20
CA PHE A 237 20.11 -0.39 2.08
C PHE A 237 19.60 -0.68 0.67
N GLY A 238 18.80 0.24 0.11
CA GLY A 238 18.23 0.04 -1.21
C GLY A 238 19.27 -0.04 -2.32
N LYS A 239 20.33 0.77 -2.21
CA LYS A 239 21.51 0.66 -3.07
C LYS A 239 22.16 -0.72 -2.92
N LYS A 240 22.45 -1.17 -1.69
CA LYS A 240 23.08 -2.48 -1.44
C LYS A 240 22.24 -3.66 -1.92
N TRP A 241 20.91 -3.55 -1.79
CA TRP A 241 19.95 -4.53 -2.27
C TRP A 241 19.97 -4.67 -3.81
N GLN A 242 20.30 -3.58 -4.53
CA GLN A 242 20.34 -3.54 -5.99
C GLN A 242 21.76 -3.73 -6.59
N GLU A 243 22.79 -3.16 -5.96
CA GLU A 243 24.17 -3.08 -6.48
C GLU A 243 24.82 -4.45 -6.66
N GLN A 244 24.51 -5.42 -5.79
CA GLN A 244 25.13 -6.74 -5.89
C GLN A 244 24.42 -7.71 -6.86
N ALA A 245 23.35 -7.27 -7.52
CA ALA A 245 22.74 -8.00 -8.63
C ALA A 245 23.51 -7.81 -9.97
N ILE A 246 24.46 -6.87 -10.02
CA ILE A 246 25.20 -6.49 -11.25
C ILE A 246 26.69 -6.91 -11.18
N GLY A 247 27.19 -7.33 -10.02
CA GLY A 247 28.60 -7.66 -9.78
C GLY A 247 28.97 -9.15 -9.92
N GLY A 248 28.35 -9.89 -10.83
CA GLY A 248 28.70 -11.29 -11.14
C GLY A 248 29.18 -11.41 -12.58
N SER A 249 30.45 -11.03 -12.82
CA SER A 249 31.24 -11.47 -13.98
C SER A 249 32.07 -12.68 -13.59
#